data_AF-A0A6G2QQ74-F1
#
_entry.id   AF-A0A6G2QQ74-F1
#
_cell.length_a   1.000
_cell.length_b   1.000
_cell.length_c   1.000
_cell.angle_alpha   90.00
_cell.angle_beta   90.00
_cell.angle_gamma   90.00
#
_symmetry.space_group_name_H-M   'P 1'
#
loop_
_entity.id
_entity.type
_entity.pdbx_description
1 polymer ?
#
loop_
_entity_poly.entity_id
_entity_poly.type
_entity_poly.pdbx_seq_one_letter_code
_entity_poly.pdbx_strand_id
1 'polypeptide(L)'
;MPESHLPGGFVSGVVRVGDTVRRSPPARPEFVSALLRWFEAAGWDGAPRYLGTDDEGREVLGYLDGHVAWEPRQPAAVSSDESLAAVARLVRAFHDLTAGTALAGGEEVVCHNDLSPKNTVYRPVDGELRPVAFIDWDLAAPGARIHDVAHVCWQYLGLGPSVTDVAAAARRVRLIADSYGLTDRRQLVSTVLWWQDRCRRGIRSGAAAGDPAMRRLRDAGVVTGVRRAHQWVLEHRAVFEDALR
;
A
#
# COMPACT_ATOMS: atom_id res chain seq x y z
N MET A 1 -2.08 28.55 11.95
CA MET A 1 -3.22 27.67 12.29
C MET A 1 -2.74 26.64 13.32
N PRO A 2 -3.58 26.17 14.24
CA PRO A 2 -3.17 25.20 15.26
C PRO A 2 -2.82 23.84 14.63
N GLU A 3 -1.88 23.15 15.26
CA GLU A 3 -1.48 21.77 14.94
C GLU A 3 -2.54 20.78 15.45
N SER A 4 -2.88 19.78 14.64
CA SER A 4 -3.78 18.70 15.03
C SER A 4 -3.17 17.33 14.71
N HIS A 5 -3.14 16.42 15.69
CA HIS A 5 -2.61 15.08 15.48
C HIS A 5 -3.53 14.26 14.57
N LEU A 6 -2.96 13.61 13.56
CA LEU A 6 -3.68 12.65 12.75
C LEU A 6 -3.57 11.24 13.36
N PRO A 7 -4.68 10.52 13.55
CA PRO A 7 -4.65 9.15 14.04
C PRO A 7 -4.15 8.17 12.96
N GLY A 8 -3.63 7.01 13.38
CA GLY A 8 -3.27 5.90 12.48
C GLY A 8 -1.80 5.81 12.03
N GLY A 9 -0.98 6.84 12.25
CA GLY A 9 0.47 6.80 11.96
C GLY A 9 1.23 5.93 12.97
N PHE A 10 1.98 4.92 12.49
CA PHE A 10 2.74 4.00 13.35
C PHE A 10 4.13 4.54 13.77
N VAL A 11 4.63 5.59 13.12
CA VAL A 11 5.98 6.16 13.35
C VAL A 11 5.87 7.70 13.34
N SER A 12 6.23 8.34 14.47
CA SER A 12 6.41 9.79 14.71
C SER A 12 5.35 10.78 14.16
N GLY A 13 4.58 11.36 15.09
CA GLY A 13 4.08 12.75 15.06
C GLY A 13 3.60 13.33 13.73
N VAL A 14 2.66 12.66 13.05
CA VAL A 14 2.01 13.25 11.88
C VAL A 14 1.00 14.31 12.35
N VAL A 15 1.21 15.54 11.91
CA VAL A 15 0.40 16.69 12.32
C VAL A 15 -0.21 17.35 11.10
N ARG A 16 -1.51 17.64 11.15
CA ARG A 16 -2.20 18.49 10.18
C ARG A 16 -2.15 19.95 10.63
N VAL A 17 -1.77 20.82 9.70
CA VAL A 17 -1.76 22.29 9.83
C VAL A 17 -2.49 22.87 8.63
N GLY A 18 -3.73 23.32 8.83
CA GLY A 18 -4.60 23.76 7.74
C GLY A 18 -4.81 22.66 6.70
N ASP A 19 -4.46 22.94 5.45
CA ASP A 19 -4.57 22.00 4.32
C ASP A 19 -3.25 21.25 4.04
N THR A 20 -2.40 21.13 5.05
CA THR A 20 -1.10 20.48 4.93
C THR A 20 -0.83 19.51 6.07
N VAL A 21 0.05 18.54 5.81
CA VAL A 21 0.55 17.57 6.77
C VAL A 21 2.04 17.83 6.99
N ARG A 22 2.49 17.71 8.24
CA ARG A 22 3.89 17.71 8.67
C ARG A 22 4.22 16.34 9.22
N ARG A 23 5.33 15.76 8.75
CA ARG A 23 5.84 14.48 9.24
C ARG A 23 7.35 14.42 9.15
N SER A 24 7.95 13.46 9.84
CA SER A 24 9.38 13.19 9.69
C SER A 24 9.70 12.81 8.23
N PRO A 25 10.84 13.28 7.67
CA PRO A 25 11.24 12.90 6.32
C PRO A 25 11.43 11.37 6.19
N PRO A 26 11.15 10.79 5.00
CA PRO A 26 11.40 9.38 4.75
C PRO A 26 12.90 9.09 4.68
N ALA A 27 13.29 7.82 4.64
CA ALA A 27 14.70 7.42 4.53
C ALA A 27 15.37 7.82 3.19
N ARG A 28 14.57 8.11 2.15
CA ARG A 28 15.04 8.56 0.81
C ARG A 28 14.25 9.81 0.37
N PRO A 29 14.43 10.96 1.04
CA PRO A 29 13.59 12.14 0.84
C PRO A 29 13.69 12.72 -0.57
N GLU A 30 14.86 12.64 -1.21
CA GLU A 30 15.07 13.13 -2.58
C GLU A 30 14.29 12.29 -3.59
N PHE A 31 14.28 10.97 -3.43
CA PHE A 31 13.53 10.07 -4.31
C PHE A 31 12.02 10.28 -4.16
N VAL A 32 11.54 10.33 -2.92
CA VAL A 32 10.09 10.48 -2.63
C VAL A 32 9.59 11.84 -3.11
N SER A 33 10.31 12.93 -2.82
CA SER A 33 9.91 14.26 -3.31
C SER A 33 9.96 14.38 -4.83
N ALA A 34 10.94 13.78 -5.51
CA ALA A 34 11.00 13.73 -6.97
C ALA A 34 9.81 12.96 -7.56
N LEU A 35 9.42 11.84 -6.94
CA LEU A 35 8.26 11.04 -7.36
C LEU A 35 6.94 11.80 -7.17
N LEU A 36 6.73 12.45 -6.02
CA LEU A 36 5.50 13.22 -5.78
C LEU A 36 5.39 14.43 -6.71
N ARG A 37 6.50 15.12 -6.99
CA ARG A 37 6.55 16.19 -8.00
C ARG A 37 6.28 15.68 -9.42
N TRP A 38 6.74 14.46 -9.74
CA TRP A 38 6.45 13.83 -11.03
C TRP A 38 4.95 13.60 -11.21
N PHE A 39 4.27 13.09 -10.18
CA PHE A 39 2.81 12.91 -10.20
C PHE A 39 2.07 14.24 -10.33
N GLU A 40 2.48 15.27 -9.60
CA GLU A 40 1.90 16.61 -9.72
C GLU A 40 2.08 17.19 -11.13
N ALA A 41 3.28 17.07 -11.70
CA ALA A 41 3.56 17.53 -13.06
C ALA A 41 2.75 16.77 -14.13
N ALA A 42 2.44 15.50 -13.88
CA ALA A 42 1.55 14.70 -14.72
C ALA A 42 0.05 15.01 -14.52
N GLY A 43 -0.30 15.85 -13.55
CA GLY A 43 -1.70 16.18 -13.21
C GLY A 43 -2.46 15.00 -12.58
N TRP A 44 -1.75 14.06 -11.94
CA TRP A 44 -2.37 12.89 -11.31
C TRP A 44 -2.61 13.15 -9.81
N ASP A 45 -3.87 13.27 -9.41
CA ASP A 45 -4.27 13.57 -8.03
C ASP A 45 -4.29 12.33 -7.10
N GLY A 46 -3.72 11.20 -7.53
CA GLY A 46 -3.70 9.95 -6.76
C GLY A 46 -2.62 9.86 -5.67
N ALA A 47 -1.92 10.97 -5.39
CA ALA A 47 -0.89 11.09 -4.37
C ALA A 47 -0.93 12.50 -3.72
N PRO A 48 -0.41 12.68 -2.50
CA PRO A 48 -0.27 14.01 -1.91
C PRO A 48 0.77 14.85 -2.66
N ARG A 49 0.56 16.18 -2.73
CA ARG A 49 1.54 17.10 -3.30
C ARG A 49 2.69 17.34 -2.32
N TYR A 50 3.92 17.34 -2.82
CA TYR A 50 5.08 17.70 -2.03
C TYR A 50 5.26 19.22 -1.99
N LEU A 51 5.21 19.81 -0.80
CA LEU A 51 5.21 21.25 -0.58
C LEU A 51 6.52 21.77 0.04
N GLY A 52 7.53 20.91 0.19
CA GLY A 52 8.85 21.27 0.72
C GLY A 52 9.09 20.74 2.14
N THR A 53 9.92 21.47 2.88
CA THR A 53 10.23 21.21 4.29
C THR A 53 9.98 22.47 5.10
N ASP A 54 9.54 22.32 6.36
CA ASP A 54 9.40 23.47 7.27
C ASP A 54 10.70 23.79 8.00
N ASP A 55 10.68 24.82 8.86
CA ASP A 55 11.85 25.31 9.60
C ASP A 55 12.39 24.29 10.63
N GLU A 56 11.60 23.27 10.98
CA GLU A 56 12.01 22.16 11.85
C GLU A 56 12.57 20.97 11.06
N GLY A 57 12.66 21.08 9.73
CA GLY A 57 13.11 20.02 8.84
C GLY A 57 12.07 18.92 8.63
N ARG A 58 10.79 19.16 8.95
CA ARG A 58 9.70 18.21 8.70
C ARG A 58 9.27 18.30 7.25
N GLU A 59 8.94 17.16 6.65
CA GLU A 59 8.34 17.12 5.32
C GLU A 59 6.94 17.73 5.35
N VAL A 60 6.66 18.59 4.37
CA VAL A 60 5.38 19.30 4.19
C VAL A 60 4.67 18.69 2.99
N LEU A 61 3.52 18.05 3.22
CA LEU A 61 2.68 17.48 2.17
C LEU A 61 1.30 18.15 2.13
N GLY A 62 0.65 18.14 0.97
CA GLY A 62 -0.76 18.51 0.86
C GLY A 62 -1.66 17.53 1.62
N TYR A 63 -2.62 18.03 2.39
CA TYR A 63 -3.61 17.21 3.06
C TYR A 63 -4.65 16.71 2.06
N LEU A 64 -4.92 15.40 2.10
CA LEU A 64 -5.96 14.77 1.30
C LEU A 64 -7.17 14.53 2.20
N ASP A 65 -8.23 15.30 1.98
CA ASP A 65 -9.51 15.09 2.68
C ASP A 65 -10.11 13.73 2.32
N GLY A 66 -10.65 13.00 3.29
CA GLY A 66 -11.27 11.70 3.04
C GLY A 66 -11.12 10.71 4.20
N HIS A 67 -11.74 9.55 4.02
CA HIS A 67 -11.68 8.44 4.96
C HIS A 67 -10.40 7.62 4.74
N VAL A 68 -9.68 7.29 5.81
CA VAL A 68 -8.54 6.37 5.77
C VAL A 68 -8.86 5.14 6.59
N ALA A 69 -8.73 3.95 6.00
CA ALA A 69 -9.18 2.70 6.59
C ALA A 69 -8.16 2.10 7.58
N TRP A 70 -7.78 2.87 8.61
CA TRP A 70 -6.75 2.48 9.59
C TRP A 70 -7.31 1.69 10.80
N GLU A 71 -8.60 1.82 11.11
CA GLU A 71 -9.27 1.12 12.20
C GLU A 71 -9.60 -0.36 11.88
N PRO A 72 -9.81 -1.24 12.86
CA PRO A 72 -10.15 -2.65 12.61
C PRO A 72 -11.51 -2.87 11.94
N ARG A 73 -12.50 -2.01 12.22
CA ARG A 73 -13.83 -2.06 11.60
C ARG A 73 -13.92 -0.96 10.56
N GLN A 74 -14.33 -1.33 9.36
CA GLN A 74 -14.40 -0.43 8.22
C GLN A 74 -15.78 -0.49 7.56
N PRO A 75 -16.25 0.60 6.94
CA PRO A 75 -17.42 0.54 6.08
C PRO A 75 -17.26 -0.55 5.01
N ALA A 76 -18.32 -1.33 4.76
CA ALA A 76 -18.29 -2.44 3.80
C ALA A 76 -17.84 -2.00 2.39
N ALA A 77 -18.12 -0.75 2.04
CA ALA A 77 -17.68 -0.09 0.81
C ALA A 77 -16.17 -0.18 0.57
N VAL A 78 -15.34 -0.15 1.62
CA VAL A 78 -13.87 -0.20 1.54
C VAL A 78 -13.38 -1.51 0.92
N SER A 79 -14.04 -2.63 1.23
CA SER A 79 -13.69 -3.98 0.76
C SER A 79 -14.65 -4.55 -0.29
N SER A 80 -15.52 -3.69 -0.84
CA SER A 80 -16.39 -4.03 -1.97
C SER A 80 -15.58 -4.40 -3.21
N ASP A 81 -16.18 -5.19 -4.10
CA ASP A 81 -15.53 -5.60 -5.35
C ASP A 81 -15.23 -4.36 -6.23
N GLU A 82 -16.09 -3.35 -6.22
CA GLU A 82 -15.91 -2.08 -6.91
C GLU A 82 -14.71 -1.28 -6.37
N SER A 83 -14.54 -1.23 -5.04
CA SER A 83 -13.38 -0.58 -4.42
C SER A 83 -12.10 -1.33 -4.72
N LEU A 84 -12.09 -2.66 -4.65
CA LEU A 84 -10.92 -3.48 -5.01
C LEU A 84 -10.50 -3.26 -6.47
N ALA A 85 -11.48 -3.22 -7.38
CA ALA A 85 -11.25 -2.92 -8.79
C ALA A 85 -10.72 -1.50 -8.98
N ALA A 86 -11.24 -0.52 -8.24
CA ALA A 86 -10.77 0.87 -8.29
C ALA A 86 -9.35 1.03 -7.73
N VAL A 87 -8.98 0.32 -6.65
CA VAL A 87 -7.60 0.26 -6.13
C VAL A 87 -6.68 -0.26 -7.22
N ALA A 88 -7.02 -1.39 -7.85
CA ALA A 88 -6.21 -1.97 -8.91
C ALA A 88 -5.98 -1.02 -10.09
N ARG A 89 -7.02 -0.28 -10.52
CA ARG A 89 -6.91 0.76 -11.55
C ARG A 89 -6.06 1.95 -11.11
N LEU A 90 -6.17 2.37 -9.84
CA LEU A 90 -5.36 3.46 -9.29
C LEU A 90 -3.88 3.07 -9.25
N VAL A 91 -3.57 1.81 -8.91
CA VAL A 91 -2.20 1.27 -8.98
C VAL A 91 -1.69 1.26 -10.41
N ARG A 92 -2.51 0.81 -11.36
CA ARG A 92 -2.16 0.82 -12.78
C ARG A 92 -1.83 2.22 -13.28
N ALA A 93 -2.57 3.23 -12.85
CA ALA A 93 -2.35 4.61 -13.26
C ALA A 93 -0.94 5.11 -12.91
N PHE A 94 -0.49 4.98 -11.67
CA PHE A 94 0.85 5.47 -11.31
C PHE A 94 1.99 4.61 -11.85
N HIS A 95 1.74 3.30 -12.01
CA HIS A 95 2.66 2.43 -12.71
C HIS A 95 2.86 2.88 -14.16
N ASP A 96 1.79 3.22 -14.88
CA ASP A 96 1.89 3.71 -16.26
C ASP A 96 2.55 5.09 -16.35
N LEU A 97 2.34 5.97 -15.35
CA LEU A 97 3.01 7.27 -15.28
C LEU A 97 4.52 7.17 -15.02
N THR A 98 4.98 6.10 -14.38
CA THR A 98 6.41 5.92 -14.02
C THR A 98 7.16 5.00 -14.96
N ALA A 99 6.47 4.21 -15.79
CA ALA A 99 7.07 3.32 -16.76
C ALA A 99 7.99 4.08 -17.73
N GLY A 100 9.22 3.59 -17.92
CA GLY A 100 10.21 4.19 -18.83
C GLY A 100 10.82 5.52 -18.37
N THR A 101 10.48 5.99 -17.17
CA THR A 101 11.06 7.21 -16.60
C THR A 101 12.41 6.91 -15.92
N ALA A 102 13.22 7.95 -15.70
CA ALA A 102 14.44 7.82 -14.92
C ALA A 102 14.18 7.36 -13.47
N LEU A 103 12.99 7.68 -12.91
CA LEU A 103 12.58 7.26 -11.57
C LEU A 103 12.40 5.74 -11.48
N ALA A 104 12.02 5.07 -12.58
CA ALA A 104 11.92 3.62 -12.63
C ALA A 104 13.30 2.94 -12.70
N GLY A 105 14.41 3.66 -12.87
CA GLY A 105 15.75 3.11 -12.69
C GLY A 105 16.11 1.88 -13.55
N GLY A 106 15.46 1.70 -14.69
CA GLY A 106 15.61 0.51 -15.55
C GLY A 106 14.72 -0.67 -15.18
N GLU A 107 13.98 -0.59 -14.08
CA GLU A 107 12.89 -1.50 -13.74
C GLU A 107 11.62 -1.17 -14.53
N GLU A 108 10.59 -2.00 -14.39
CA GLU A 108 9.34 -1.85 -15.12
C GLU A 108 8.61 -0.55 -14.78
N VAL A 109 8.56 -0.21 -13.48
CA VAL A 109 7.83 0.93 -12.90
C VAL A 109 8.46 1.37 -11.57
N VAL A 110 7.94 2.43 -10.97
CA VAL A 110 8.12 2.66 -9.52
C VAL A 110 6.96 1.98 -8.79
N CYS A 111 7.28 1.03 -7.91
CA CYS A 111 6.32 0.43 -6.97
C CYS A 111 6.21 1.26 -5.69
N HIS A 112 5.04 1.27 -5.08
CA HIS A 112 4.76 1.85 -3.77
C HIS A 112 5.32 0.98 -2.63
N ASN A 113 5.29 -0.36 -2.76
CA ASN A 113 5.80 -1.33 -1.77
C ASN A 113 5.09 -1.35 -0.39
N ASP A 114 3.99 -0.61 -0.21
CA ASP A 114 3.22 -0.61 1.04
C ASP A 114 1.72 -0.35 0.82
N LEU A 115 1.18 -0.90 -0.27
CA LEU A 115 -0.24 -0.73 -0.62
C LEU A 115 -1.13 -1.50 0.35
N SER A 116 -1.92 -0.77 1.14
CA SER A 116 -2.90 -1.33 2.05
C SER A 116 -4.07 -0.37 2.25
N PRO A 117 -5.23 -0.83 2.78
CA PRO A 117 -6.35 0.06 3.10
C PRO A 117 -5.96 1.23 4.02
N LYS A 118 -4.97 1.04 4.89
CA LYS A 118 -4.48 2.04 5.84
C LYS A 118 -3.69 3.17 5.18
N ASN A 119 -3.14 2.91 3.99
CA ASN A 119 -2.40 3.86 3.18
C ASN A 119 -3.23 4.35 1.97
N THR A 120 -4.56 4.24 2.06
CA THR A 120 -5.50 4.65 1.01
C THR A 120 -6.50 5.66 1.54
N VAL A 121 -6.66 6.75 0.81
CA VAL A 121 -7.71 7.75 1.06
C VAL A 121 -8.93 7.39 0.22
N TYR A 122 -10.09 7.32 0.85
CA TYR A 122 -11.38 7.05 0.25
C TYR A 122 -12.28 8.28 0.32
N ARG A 123 -13.06 8.52 -0.73
CA ARG A 123 -14.11 9.55 -0.76
C ARG A 123 -15.42 8.96 -1.28
N PRO A 124 -16.58 9.56 -0.93
CA PRO A 124 -17.85 9.20 -1.55
C PRO A 124 -17.80 9.46 -3.07
N VAL A 125 -18.07 8.42 -3.85
CA VAL A 125 -18.32 8.46 -5.30
C VAL A 125 -19.65 7.74 -5.51
N ASP A 126 -20.64 8.45 -6.05
CA ASP A 126 -22.02 7.96 -6.17
C ASP A 126 -22.62 7.46 -4.84
N GLY A 127 -22.26 8.13 -3.73
CA GLY A 127 -22.75 7.82 -2.38
C GLY A 127 -21.97 6.72 -1.65
N GLU A 128 -21.01 6.06 -2.29
CA GLU A 128 -20.23 4.95 -1.74
C GLU A 128 -18.75 5.31 -1.61
N LEU A 129 -18.05 4.82 -0.58
CA LEU A 129 -16.61 5.08 -0.45
C LEU A 129 -15.84 4.37 -1.56
N ARG A 130 -14.99 5.13 -2.27
CA ARG A 130 -14.06 4.64 -3.31
C ARG A 130 -12.66 5.20 -3.10
N PRO A 131 -11.61 4.44 -3.42
CA PRO A 131 -10.23 4.90 -3.29
C PRO A 131 -9.96 6.04 -4.28
N VAL A 132 -9.31 7.11 -3.80
CA VAL A 132 -8.95 8.26 -4.64
C VAL A 132 -7.46 8.55 -4.66
N ALA A 133 -6.72 8.16 -3.62
CA ALA A 133 -5.29 8.41 -3.54
C ALA A 133 -4.57 7.43 -2.60
N PHE A 134 -3.28 7.23 -2.84
CA PHE A 134 -2.37 6.56 -1.93
C PHE A 134 -1.51 7.57 -1.17
N ILE A 135 -1.22 7.25 0.08
CA ILE A 135 -0.34 8.00 0.97
C ILE A 135 0.81 7.08 1.43
N ASP A 136 1.80 7.67 2.09
CA ASP A 136 2.95 6.93 2.63
C ASP A 136 3.84 6.27 1.56
N TRP A 137 4.42 7.11 0.71
CA TRP A 137 5.30 6.71 -0.39
C TRP A 137 6.75 6.42 0.07
N ASP A 138 7.00 6.25 1.36
CA ASP A 138 8.34 6.16 1.96
C ASP A 138 9.13 4.94 1.46
N LEU A 139 8.40 3.87 1.17
CA LEU A 139 8.96 2.62 0.64
C LEU A 139 8.97 2.57 -0.89
N ALA A 140 8.55 3.63 -1.58
CA ALA A 140 8.46 3.64 -3.03
C ALA A 140 9.84 3.43 -3.68
N ALA A 141 9.93 2.53 -4.66
CA ALA A 141 11.20 2.21 -5.32
C ALA A 141 10.95 1.62 -6.71
N PRO A 142 11.94 1.69 -7.61
CA PRO A 142 11.98 0.87 -8.83
C PRO A 142 11.61 -0.59 -8.56
N GLY A 143 10.78 -1.17 -9.41
CA GLY A 143 10.45 -2.59 -9.33
C GLY A 143 9.49 -3.09 -10.42
N ALA A 144 9.19 -4.39 -10.36
CA ALA A 144 8.22 -5.04 -11.22
C ALA A 144 6.78 -4.79 -10.76
N ARG A 145 5.87 -4.56 -11.71
CA ARG A 145 4.44 -4.28 -11.46
C ARG A 145 3.78 -5.32 -10.56
N ILE A 146 4.15 -6.59 -10.73
CA ILE A 146 3.58 -7.71 -9.99
C ILE A 146 3.82 -7.62 -8.48
N HIS A 147 4.86 -6.91 -8.03
CA HIS A 147 5.13 -6.73 -6.60
C HIS A 147 3.99 -5.98 -5.93
N ASP A 148 3.56 -4.84 -6.47
CA ASP A 148 2.47 -4.06 -5.90
C ASP A 148 1.11 -4.75 -6.07
N VAL A 149 0.86 -5.41 -7.22
CA VAL A 149 -0.40 -6.17 -7.43
C VAL A 149 -0.52 -7.32 -6.42
N ALA A 150 0.57 -8.03 -6.14
CA ALA A 150 0.61 -9.06 -5.11
C ALA A 150 0.40 -8.47 -3.70
N HIS A 151 1.00 -7.30 -3.42
CA HIS A 151 0.82 -6.63 -2.13
C HIS A 151 -0.65 -6.22 -1.91
N VAL A 152 -1.31 -5.68 -2.94
CA VAL A 152 -2.74 -5.37 -2.92
C VAL A 152 -3.58 -6.61 -2.63
N CYS A 153 -3.32 -7.72 -3.35
CA CYS A 153 -4.03 -8.99 -3.12
C CYS A 153 -3.89 -9.43 -1.66
N TRP A 154 -2.69 -9.37 -1.09
CA TRP A 154 -2.45 -9.78 0.28
C TRP A 154 -3.14 -8.86 1.30
N GLN A 155 -2.92 -7.55 1.21
CA GLN A 155 -3.33 -6.60 2.25
C GLN A 155 -4.83 -6.27 2.19
N TYR A 156 -5.43 -6.10 1.01
CA TYR A 156 -6.83 -5.70 0.90
C TYR A 156 -7.80 -6.87 1.11
N LEU A 157 -7.38 -8.09 0.76
CA LEU A 157 -8.19 -9.29 0.97
C LEU A 157 -7.90 -9.96 2.33
N GLY A 158 -6.86 -9.51 3.04
CA GLY A 158 -6.46 -10.10 4.30
C GLY A 158 -6.11 -11.58 4.17
N LEU A 159 -5.41 -11.97 3.09
CA LEU A 159 -5.13 -13.38 2.77
C LEU A 159 -4.42 -14.08 3.94
N GLY A 160 -5.16 -14.94 4.63
CA GLY A 160 -4.73 -15.62 5.84
C GLY A 160 -5.88 -16.33 6.56
N PRO A 161 -5.62 -16.91 7.75
CA PRO A 161 -6.55 -17.84 8.40
C PRO A 161 -7.93 -17.28 8.78
N SER A 162 -8.11 -15.96 8.77
CA SER A 162 -9.41 -15.33 9.00
C SER A 162 -10.35 -15.39 7.79
N VAL A 163 -9.82 -15.73 6.60
CA VAL A 163 -10.62 -15.93 5.39
C VAL A 163 -11.32 -17.29 5.48
N THR A 164 -12.65 -17.26 5.55
CA THR A 164 -13.49 -18.46 5.63
C THR A 164 -13.95 -18.96 4.26
N ASP A 165 -14.15 -18.05 3.30
CA ASP A 165 -14.52 -18.38 1.92
C ASP A 165 -13.32 -18.19 0.97
N VAL A 166 -12.59 -19.29 0.77
CA VAL A 166 -11.38 -19.34 -0.08
C VAL A 166 -11.74 -19.08 -1.54
N ALA A 167 -12.88 -19.60 -2.02
CA ALA A 167 -13.30 -19.45 -3.40
C ALA A 167 -13.64 -17.98 -3.71
N ALA A 168 -14.30 -17.28 -2.78
CA ALA A 168 -14.54 -15.84 -2.91
C ALA A 168 -13.26 -15.02 -2.86
N ALA A 169 -12.30 -15.38 -1.98
CA ALA A 169 -11.00 -14.73 -1.97
C ALA A 169 -10.25 -14.93 -3.30
N ALA A 170 -10.27 -16.14 -3.87
CA ALA A 170 -9.65 -16.43 -5.16
C ALA A 170 -10.29 -15.66 -6.32
N ARG A 171 -11.64 -15.58 -6.36
CA ARG A 171 -12.36 -14.72 -7.31
C ARG A 171 -11.92 -13.25 -7.19
N ARG A 172 -11.74 -12.75 -5.98
CA ARG A 172 -11.30 -11.35 -5.74
C ARG A 172 -9.83 -11.12 -6.10
N VAL A 173 -8.95 -12.11 -5.91
CA VAL A 173 -7.57 -12.06 -6.45
C VAL A 173 -7.60 -11.94 -7.97
N ARG A 174 -8.43 -12.72 -8.65
CA ARG A 174 -8.65 -12.61 -10.11
C ARG A 174 -9.20 -11.23 -10.48
N LEU A 175 -10.20 -10.72 -9.76
CA LEU A 175 -10.77 -9.38 -9.98
C LEU A 175 -9.72 -8.28 -9.93
N ILE A 176 -8.81 -8.31 -8.93
CA ILE A 176 -7.71 -7.34 -8.80
C ILE A 176 -6.77 -7.46 -10.01
N ALA A 177 -6.37 -8.68 -10.39
CA ALA A 177 -5.50 -8.90 -11.54
C ALA A 177 -6.14 -8.46 -12.87
N ASP A 178 -7.42 -8.76 -13.08
CA ASP A 178 -8.21 -8.33 -14.23
C ASP A 178 -8.32 -6.80 -14.28
N SER A 179 -8.70 -6.17 -13.17
CA SER A 179 -8.90 -4.72 -13.09
C SER A 179 -7.61 -3.91 -13.25
N TYR A 180 -6.48 -4.48 -12.84
CA TYR A 180 -5.14 -3.92 -13.10
C TYR A 180 -4.73 -4.10 -14.58
N GLY A 181 -5.27 -5.12 -15.25
CA GLY A 181 -4.85 -5.54 -16.58
C GLY A 181 -3.53 -6.34 -16.55
N LEU A 182 -3.34 -7.18 -15.52
CA LEU A 182 -2.14 -8.02 -15.39
C LEU A 182 -2.22 -9.17 -16.39
N THR A 183 -1.29 -9.20 -17.35
CA THR A 183 -1.27 -10.18 -18.45
C THR A 183 -0.60 -11.49 -18.03
N ASP A 184 0.59 -11.44 -17.42
CA ASP A 184 1.25 -12.62 -16.84
C ASP A 184 0.94 -12.74 -15.34
N ARG A 185 0.12 -13.74 -15.00
CA ARG A 185 -0.37 -13.97 -13.63
C ARG A 185 0.31 -15.16 -12.96
N ARG A 186 1.16 -15.90 -13.68
CA ARG A 186 1.72 -17.19 -13.23
C ARG A 186 2.47 -17.08 -11.92
N GLN A 187 3.13 -15.94 -11.70
CA GLN A 187 3.93 -15.69 -10.51
C GLN A 187 3.15 -14.99 -9.38
N LEU A 188 1.90 -14.58 -9.58
CA LEU A 188 1.20 -13.69 -8.64
C LEU A 188 1.10 -14.31 -7.23
N VAL A 189 0.72 -15.59 -7.14
CA VAL A 189 0.60 -16.29 -5.85
C VAL A 189 1.98 -16.49 -5.20
N SER A 190 3.01 -16.83 -5.97
CA SER A 190 4.38 -16.92 -5.46
C SER A 190 4.92 -15.57 -4.97
N THR A 191 4.53 -14.47 -5.62
CA THR A 191 4.92 -13.11 -5.21
C THR A 191 4.21 -12.68 -3.92
N VAL A 192 2.96 -13.10 -3.69
CA VAL A 192 2.28 -12.93 -2.39
C VAL A 192 3.05 -13.64 -1.28
N LEU A 193 3.43 -14.91 -1.50
CA LEU A 193 4.21 -15.69 -0.54
C LEU A 193 5.57 -15.05 -0.25
N TRP A 194 6.25 -14.57 -1.30
CA TRP A 194 7.51 -13.85 -1.18
C TRP A 194 7.37 -12.59 -0.32
N TRP A 195 6.29 -11.81 -0.51
CA TRP A 195 6.01 -10.61 0.29
C TRP A 195 5.80 -10.93 1.77
N GLN A 196 5.02 -11.96 2.07
CA GLN A 196 4.78 -12.41 3.45
C GLN A 196 6.10 -12.82 4.11
N ASP A 197 6.93 -13.58 3.41
CA ASP A 197 8.22 -14.03 3.94
C ASP A 197 9.23 -12.87 4.08
N ARG A 198 9.26 -11.94 3.12
CA ARG A 198 10.04 -10.68 3.19
C ARG A 198 9.63 -9.83 4.39
N CYS A 199 8.34 -9.59 4.59
CA CYS A 199 7.81 -8.83 5.73
C CYS A 199 8.23 -9.47 7.06
N ARG A 200 8.03 -10.79 7.19
CA ARG A 200 8.43 -11.55 8.38
C ARG A 200 9.92 -11.44 8.67
N ARG A 201 10.78 -11.58 7.65
CA ARG A 201 12.24 -11.44 7.80
C ARG A 201 12.64 -10.02 8.17
N GLY A 202 12.06 -9.01 7.52
CA GLY A 202 12.31 -7.60 7.79
C GLY A 202 12.06 -7.24 9.26
N ILE A 203 10.89 -7.62 9.78
CA ILE A 203 10.54 -7.38 11.19
C ILE A 203 11.52 -8.10 12.14
N ARG A 204 11.86 -9.37 11.86
CA ARG A 204 12.82 -10.12 12.71
C ARG A 204 14.20 -9.48 12.71
N SER A 205 14.71 -9.12 11.54
CA SER A 205 16.03 -8.53 11.37
C SER A 205 16.11 -7.15 12.02
N GLY A 206 15.13 -6.28 11.78
CA GLY A 206 15.08 -4.95 12.41
C GLY A 206 14.96 -5.03 13.93
N ALA A 207 14.13 -5.93 14.45
CA ALA A 207 14.01 -6.13 15.90
C ALA A 207 15.32 -6.61 16.54
N ALA A 208 16.05 -7.50 15.86
CA ALA A 208 17.38 -7.97 16.28
C ALA A 208 18.43 -6.86 16.21
N ALA A 209 18.36 -5.98 15.21
CA ALA A 209 19.21 -4.81 15.05
C ALA A 209 18.89 -3.66 16.03
N GLY A 210 17.79 -3.77 16.80
CA GLY A 210 17.44 -2.79 17.83
C GLY A 210 16.39 -1.75 17.43
N ASP A 211 15.82 -1.84 16.24
CA ASP A 211 14.77 -0.93 15.78
C ASP A 211 13.54 -1.01 16.71
N PRO A 212 13.16 0.10 17.38
CA PRO A 212 12.03 0.13 18.30
C PRO A 212 10.68 -0.20 17.65
N ALA A 213 10.43 0.24 16.42
CA ALA A 213 9.19 -0.04 15.70
C ALA A 213 9.09 -1.52 15.33
N MET A 214 10.18 -2.11 14.84
CA MET A 214 10.22 -3.55 14.50
C MET A 214 10.11 -4.43 15.75
N ARG A 215 10.69 -4.02 16.89
CA ARG A 215 10.48 -4.69 18.19
C ARG A 215 9.00 -4.68 18.59
N ARG A 216 8.34 -3.52 18.52
CA ARG A 216 6.90 -3.41 18.80
C ARG A 216 6.07 -4.34 17.91
N LEU A 217 6.34 -4.38 16.59
CA LEU A 217 5.63 -5.27 15.66
C LEU A 217 5.85 -6.75 16.00
N ARG A 218 7.08 -7.15 16.34
CA ARG A 218 7.39 -8.52 16.78
C ARG A 218 6.61 -8.88 18.04
N ASP A 219 6.66 -8.01 19.05
CA ASP A 219 6.07 -8.26 20.37
C ASP A 219 4.53 -8.23 20.31
N ALA A 220 3.95 -7.46 19.39
CA ALA A 220 2.53 -7.50 19.03
C ALA A 220 2.11 -8.76 18.25
N GLY A 221 3.04 -9.69 17.98
CA GLY A 221 2.74 -10.97 17.34
C GLY A 221 2.61 -10.92 15.81
N VAL A 222 2.96 -9.80 15.16
CA VAL A 222 2.82 -9.64 13.69
C VAL A 222 3.61 -10.70 12.93
N VAL A 223 4.84 -11.02 13.37
CA VAL A 223 5.66 -12.09 12.77
C VAL A 223 4.94 -13.44 12.76
N THR A 224 4.24 -13.77 13.84
CA THR A 224 3.47 -15.01 13.95
C THR A 224 2.24 -14.97 13.06
N GLY A 225 1.54 -13.83 13.00
CA GLY A 225 0.40 -13.61 12.10
C GLY A 225 0.78 -13.79 10.64
N VAL A 226 1.86 -13.14 10.18
CA VAL A 226 2.36 -13.25 8.81
C VAL A 226 2.79 -14.69 8.47
N ARG A 227 3.42 -15.41 9.42
CA ARG A 227 3.75 -16.83 9.22
C ARG A 227 2.50 -17.68 9.01
N ARG A 228 1.43 -17.43 9.76
CA ARG A 228 0.16 -18.15 9.60
C ARG A 228 -0.53 -17.79 8.28
N ALA A 229 -0.50 -16.52 7.87
CA ALA A 229 -0.96 -16.08 6.57
C ALA A 229 -0.21 -16.78 5.42
N HIS A 230 1.11 -16.88 5.53
CA HIS A 230 1.94 -17.62 4.57
C HIS A 230 1.59 -19.10 4.49
N GLN A 231 1.41 -19.77 5.63
CA GLN A 231 1.00 -21.19 5.61
C GLN A 231 -0.38 -21.32 4.93
N TRP A 232 -1.32 -20.46 5.30
CA TRP A 232 -2.66 -20.50 4.73
C TRP A 232 -2.67 -20.27 3.21
N VAL A 233 -1.87 -19.33 2.68
CA VAL A 233 -1.76 -19.14 1.22
C VAL A 233 -1.12 -20.35 0.55
N LEU A 234 -0.13 -21.00 1.19
CA LEU A 234 0.45 -22.25 0.68
C LEU A 234 -0.56 -23.40 0.60
N GLU A 235 -1.35 -23.60 1.67
CA GLU A 235 -2.37 -24.65 1.74
C GLU A 235 -3.43 -24.49 0.64
N HIS A 236 -3.79 -23.25 0.29
CA HIS A 236 -4.81 -22.94 -0.70
C HIS A 236 -4.26 -22.54 -2.07
N ARG A 237 -2.95 -22.73 -2.30
CA ARG A 237 -2.24 -22.26 -3.50
C ARG A 237 -2.90 -22.68 -4.80
N ALA A 238 -3.32 -23.95 -4.90
CA ALA A 238 -3.97 -24.49 -6.09
C ALA A 238 -5.26 -23.74 -6.45
N VAL A 239 -6.08 -23.38 -5.44
CA VAL A 239 -7.34 -22.66 -5.65
C VAL A 239 -7.08 -21.26 -6.23
N PHE A 240 -6.06 -20.58 -5.74
CA PHE A 240 -5.67 -19.26 -6.26
C PHE A 240 -5.07 -19.35 -7.67
N GLU A 241 -4.19 -20.32 -7.92
CA GLU A 241 -3.56 -20.50 -9.23
C GLU A 241 -4.59 -20.92 -10.29
N ASP A 242 -5.55 -21.78 -9.95
CA ASP A 242 -6.64 -22.18 -10.83
C ASP A 242 -7.55 -20.98 -11.19
N ALA A 243 -7.87 -20.11 -10.23
CA ALA A 243 -8.69 -18.93 -10.47
C ALA A 243 -8.02 -17.88 -11.38
N LEU A 244 -6.68 -17.89 -11.44
CA LEU A 244 -5.86 -16.97 -12.24
C LEU A 244 -5.60 -17.45 -13.67
N ARG A 245 -6.04 -18.66 -14.02
CA ARG A 245 -6.02 -19.17 -15.40
C ARG A 245 -7.05 -18.47 -16.29
#